data_AF-A0A5E7ZG86-F1
#
_entry.id   AF-A0A5E7ZG86-F1
#
_cell.length_a   1.000
_cell.length_b   1.000
_cell.length_c   1.000
_cell.angle_alpha   90.00
_cell.angle_beta   90.00
_cell.angle_gamma   90.00
#
_symmetry.space_group_name_H-M   'P 1'
#
loop_
_entity.id
_entity.type
_entity.pdbx_description
1 polymer ?
#
loop_
_entity_poly.entity_id
_entity_poly.type
_entity_poly.pdbx_seq_one_letter_code
_entity_poly.pdbx_strand_id
1 'polypeptide(L)'
;MLELNAAKFFDTLLEVRRVKTVIDTAFDSDGKAASVTDAREMLRANFEDLAEATSFVGAELASMAASRMAAKLFDSEVNITMAEISHSIEDVESRFRDECQLVTFVVLNRNQKMLFGSANELVGNTWDLNKIFPDAARELEESAKCIALQRPTASVFHAMRMLEVGIKILADKLGIDEITEPAKRNWGNILNVVKSKIDSTYPKNTRVEGSEGAKFERLYVSLDAVKNPWRNGTMHVESFYSEAEALHILRCVTYFLHVLAAVCMPDEVGLSLETTSEIPK
;
A
#
# COMPACT_ATOMS: atom_id res chain seq x y z
N MET A 1 -1.55 -0.52 9.85
CA MET A 1 -0.44 0.45 9.69
C MET A 1 -1.08 1.83 9.75
N LEU A 2 -0.55 2.73 10.58
CA LEU A 2 -1.00 4.12 10.59
C LEU A 2 -0.23 4.87 9.50
N GLU A 3 -0.92 5.55 8.60
CA GLU A 3 -0.30 6.45 7.63
C GLU A 3 -0.28 7.87 8.18
N LEU A 4 0.91 8.33 8.57
CA LEU A 4 1.10 9.69 9.05
C LEU A 4 1.11 10.68 7.87
N ASN A 5 0.22 11.66 7.89
CA ASN A 5 0.37 12.87 7.09
C ASN A 5 1.56 13.70 7.61
N ALA A 6 2.75 13.39 7.08
CA ALA A 6 4.01 13.99 7.53
C ALA A 6 4.04 15.52 7.41
N ALA A 7 3.34 16.11 6.44
CA ALA A 7 3.27 17.57 6.28
C ALA A 7 2.53 18.21 7.45
N LYS A 8 1.28 17.79 7.71
CA LYS A 8 0.49 18.29 8.86
C LYS A 8 1.20 18.08 10.20
N PHE A 9 1.83 16.92 10.36
CA PHE A 9 2.60 16.60 11.55
C PHE A 9 3.78 17.58 11.74
N PHE A 10 4.52 17.84 10.67
CA PHE A 10 5.63 18.78 10.69
C PHE A 10 5.16 20.22 10.96
N ASP A 11 4.08 20.66 10.32
CA ASP A 11 3.48 21.98 10.52
C ASP A 11 3.09 22.19 12.00
N THR A 12 2.48 21.16 12.62
CA THR A 12 2.12 21.21 14.05
C THR A 12 3.36 21.35 14.93
N LEU A 13 4.41 20.56 14.69
CA LEU A 13 5.67 20.66 15.45
C LEU A 13 6.34 22.03 15.31
N LEU A 14 6.29 22.62 14.12
CA LEU A 14 6.82 23.95 13.88
C LEU A 14 6.05 25.01 14.66
N GLU A 15 4.72 24.90 14.69
CA GLU A 15 3.89 25.86 15.40
C GLU A 15 4.12 25.82 16.92
N VAL A 16 4.24 24.62 17.51
CA VAL A 16 4.61 24.46 18.93
C VAL A 16 5.96 25.11 19.24
N ARG A 17 6.97 24.87 18.40
CA ARG A 17 8.30 25.48 18.56
C ARG A 17 8.26 26.99 18.40
N ARG A 18 7.44 27.50 17.49
CA ARG A 18 7.27 28.95 17.27
C ARG A 18 6.70 29.60 18.52
N VAL A 19 5.63 29.04 19.09
CA VAL A 19 5.02 29.53 20.33
C VAL A 19 6.05 29.53 21.46
N LYS A 20 6.73 28.39 21.69
CA LYS A 20 7.77 28.29 22.73
C LYS A 20 8.86 29.35 22.58
N THR A 21 9.39 29.51 21.37
CA THR A 21 10.47 30.47 21.08
C THR A 21 10.02 31.91 21.38
N VAL A 22 8.79 32.28 21.02
CA VAL A 22 8.25 33.61 21.33
C VAL A 22 8.17 33.81 22.83
N ILE A 23 7.70 32.82 23.59
CA ILE A 23 7.61 32.95 25.05
C ILE A 23 9.00 33.11 25.69
N ASP A 24 9.97 32.32 25.25
CA ASP A 24 11.31 32.32 25.83
C ASP A 24 12.15 33.54 25.47
N THR A 25 11.93 34.14 24.29
CA THR A 25 12.74 35.27 23.79
C THR A 25 12.10 36.63 24.00
N ALA A 26 10.77 36.72 23.98
CA ALA A 26 10.06 38.00 24.05
C ALA A 26 9.67 38.43 25.47
N PHE A 27 9.65 37.50 26.44
CA PHE A 27 9.22 37.79 27.82
C PHE A 27 10.36 37.61 28.83
N ASP A 28 10.64 38.67 29.58
CA ASP A 28 11.48 38.64 30.78
C ASP A 28 10.72 38.01 31.98
N SER A 29 11.28 38.09 33.19
CA SER A 29 10.63 37.51 34.39
C SER A 29 9.24 38.08 34.65
N ASP A 30 9.06 39.38 34.41
CA ASP A 30 7.79 40.08 34.65
C ASP A 30 6.78 39.72 33.55
N GLY A 31 7.25 39.64 32.30
CA GLY A 31 6.47 39.17 31.17
C GLY A 31 6.01 37.70 31.31
N LYS A 32 6.84 36.83 31.90
CA LYS A 32 6.47 35.43 32.16
C LYS A 32 5.40 35.28 33.25
N ALA A 33 5.36 36.23 34.20
CA ALA A 33 4.31 36.29 35.23
C ALA A 33 2.99 36.92 34.71
N ALA A 34 3.00 37.53 33.52
CA ALA A 34 1.81 38.16 32.95
C ALA A 34 0.72 37.13 32.64
N SER A 35 -0.53 37.53 32.87
CA SER A 35 -1.73 36.75 32.53
C SER A 35 -1.94 36.71 31.02
N VAL A 36 -2.41 35.58 30.50
CA VAL A 36 -2.62 35.36 29.05
C VAL A 36 -3.99 35.81 28.54
N THR A 37 -4.66 36.72 29.26
CA THR A 37 -6.07 37.09 29.02
C THR A 37 -6.34 37.48 27.55
N ASP A 38 -5.49 38.32 26.97
CA ASP A 38 -5.67 38.80 25.58
C ASP A 38 -5.32 37.75 24.51
N ALA A 39 -4.51 36.75 24.86
CA ALA A 39 -4.06 35.69 23.96
C ALA A 39 -4.81 34.36 24.16
N ARG A 40 -5.79 34.33 25.09
CA ARG A 40 -6.38 33.09 25.63
C ARG A 40 -7.04 32.23 24.56
N GLU A 41 -7.85 32.83 23.69
CA GLU A 41 -8.57 32.12 22.62
C GLU A 41 -7.60 31.52 21.59
N MET A 42 -6.59 32.31 21.18
CA MET A 42 -5.55 31.84 20.26
C MET A 42 -4.74 30.68 20.88
N LEU A 43 -4.32 30.80 22.13
CA LEU A 43 -3.58 29.74 22.82
C LEU A 43 -4.42 28.48 22.98
N ARG A 44 -5.72 28.62 23.29
CA ARG A 44 -6.65 27.48 23.37
C ARG A 44 -6.68 26.71 22.05
N ALA A 45 -6.93 27.42 20.95
CA ALA A 45 -6.97 26.82 19.61
C ALA A 45 -5.66 26.08 19.29
N ASN A 46 -4.50 26.68 19.59
CA ASN A 46 -3.21 26.03 19.38
C ASN A 46 -3.03 24.73 20.20
N PHE A 47 -3.52 24.68 21.44
CA PHE A 47 -3.47 23.44 22.25
C PHE A 47 -4.48 22.38 21.79
N GLU A 48 -5.61 22.78 21.22
CA GLU A 48 -6.58 21.88 20.58
C GLU A 48 -5.97 21.23 19.33
N ASP A 49 -5.35 22.04 18.46
CA ASP A 49 -4.63 21.55 17.27
C ASP A 49 -3.47 20.61 17.66
N LEU A 50 -2.75 20.95 18.73
CA LEU A 50 -1.66 20.11 19.25
C LEU A 50 -2.18 18.77 19.80
N ALA A 51 -3.33 18.78 20.47
CA ALA A 51 -3.96 17.56 20.98
C ALA A 51 -4.40 16.64 19.84
N GLU A 52 -4.98 17.19 18.76
CA GLU A 52 -5.35 16.45 17.56
C GLU A 52 -4.11 15.83 16.88
N ALA A 53 -3.07 16.63 16.67
CA ALA A 53 -1.87 16.19 15.98
C ALA A 53 -1.09 15.10 16.73
N THR A 54 -1.00 15.21 18.07
CA THR A 54 -0.33 14.20 18.90
C THR A 54 -1.14 12.92 19.03
N SER A 55 -2.48 12.99 19.10
CA SER A 55 -3.34 11.81 19.07
C SER A 55 -3.21 11.07 17.74
N PHE A 56 -3.13 11.80 16.62
CA PHE A 56 -3.02 11.19 15.29
C PHE A 56 -1.79 10.28 15.11
N VAL A 57 -0.68 10.59 15.79
CA VAL A 57 0.54 9.76 15.78
C VAL A 57 0.59 8.72 16.90
N GLY A 58 -0.48 8.59 17.67
CA GLY A 58 -0.58 7.64 18.78
C GLY A 58 0.18 8.06 20.05
N ALA A 59 0.51 9.36 20.18
CA ALA A 59 1.11 9.93 21.39
C ALA A 59 0.01 10.44 22.34
N GLU A 60 -0.69 9.48 22.96
CA GLU A 60 -1.87 9.72 23.78
C GLU A 60 -1.56 10.57 25.02
N LEU A 61 -0.42 10.36 25.68
CA LEU A 61 -0.05 11.12 26.88
C LEU A 61 0.23 12.59 26.55
N ALA A 62 0.87 12.85 25.40
CA ALA A 62 1.07 14.19 24.87
C ALA A 62 -0.28 14.86 24.52
N SER A 63 -1.17 14.13 23.85
CA SER A 63 -2.52 14.63 23.51
C SER A 63 -3.35 14.96 24.75
N MET A 64 -3.32 14.09 25.76
CA MET A 64 -3.97 14.35 27.04
C MET A 64 -3.39 15.58 27.75
N ALA A 65 -2.08 15.81 27.66
CA ALA A 65 -1.45 16.99 28.25
C ALA A 65 -1.87 18.29 27.54
N ALA A 66 -1.90 18.30 26.21
CA ALA A 66 -2.36 19.43 25.42
C ALA A 66 -3.85 19.72 25.68
N SER A 67 -4.69 18.68 25.68
CA SER A 67 -6.13 18.79 25.97
C SER A 67 -6.41 19.37 27.35
N ARG A 68 -5.61 19.00 28.38
CA ARG A 68 -5.75 19.57 29.72
C ARG A 68 -5.48 21.07 29.73
N MET A 69 -4.51 21.57 28.97
CA MET A 69 -4.24 23.00 28.91
C MET A 69 -5.29 23.74 28.09
N ALA A 70 -5.76 23.18 26.96
CA ALA A 70 -6.90 23.73 26.22
C ALA A 70 -8.13 23.88 27.11
N ALA A 71 -8.46 22.86 27.91
CA ALA A 71 -9.58 22.91 28.86
C ALA A 71 -9.39 23.99 29.94
N LYS A 72 -8.17 24.16 30.48
CA LYS A 72 -7.87 25.26 31.40
C LYS A 72 -8.06 26.62 30.73
N LEU A 73 -7.56 26.79 29.51
CA LEU A 73 -7.71 28.01 28.71
C LEU A 73 -9.16 28.29 28.30
N PHE A 74 -10.04 27.29 28.29
CA PHE A 74 -11.48 27.51 28.08
C PHE A 74 -12.15 28.17 29.29
N ASP A 75 -11.72 27.85 30.51
CA ASP A 75 -12.31 28.36 31.74
C ASP A 75 -11.83 29.79 32.05
N SER A 76 -12.65 30.80 31.77
CA SER A 76 -12.31 32.22 31.95
C SER A 76 -12.02 32.62 33.41
N GLU A 77 -12.42 31.84 34.40
CA GLU A 77 -12.18 32.15 35.82
C GLU A 77 -10.76 31.78 36.27
N VAL A 78 -10.08 30.92 35.51
CA VAL A 78 -8.70 30.49 35.81
C VAL A 78 -7.71 31.49 35.25
N ASN A 79 -6.99 32.18 36.13
CA ASN A 79 -5.82 32.97 35.75
C ASN A 79 -4.69 32.03 35.34
N ILE A 80 -4.17 32.20 34.11
CA ILE A 80 -3.08 31.42 33.56
C ILE A 80 -1.99 32.39 33.14
N THR A 81 -0.76 32.09 33.55
CA THR A 81 0.43 32.89 33.25
C THR A 81 1.14 32.38 32.00
N MET A 82 1.92 33.25 31.35
CA MET A 82 2.80 32.83 30.25
C MET A 82 3.79 31.72 30.67
N ALA A 83 4.26 31.74 31.93
CA ALA A 83 5.10 30.67 32.48
C ALA A 83 4.39 29.31 32.49
N GLU A 84 3.12 29.25 32.90
CA GLU A 84 2.35 27.99 32.90
C GLU A 84 2.11 27.46 31.49
N ILE A 85 1.95 28.35 30.50
CA ILE A 85 1.89 27.96 29.08
C ILE A 85 3.20 27.31 28.65
N SER A 86 4.36 27.93 28.93
CA SER A 86 5.66 27.34 28.61
C SER A 86 5.84 25.97 29.24
N HIS A 87 5.57 25.82 30.53
CA HIS A 87 5.70 24.53 31.23
C HIS A 87 4.77 23.47 30.64
N SER A 88 3.56 23.85 30.23
CA SER A 88 2.64 22.92 29.59
C SER A 88 3.11 22.49 28.20
N ILE A 89 3.73 23.39 27.43
CA ILE A 89 4.35 23.03 26.16
C ILE A 89 5.50 22.04 26.39
N GLU A 90 6.34 22.28 27.39
CA GLU A 90 7.44 21.37 27.75
C GLU A 90 6.95 19.98 28.21
N ASP A 91 5.87 19.91 28.99
CA ASP A 91 5.24 18.64 29.39
C ASP A 91 4.74 17.88 28.16
N VAL A 92 4.09 18.57 27.22
CA VAL A 92 3.64 17.96 25.95
C VAL A 92 4.83 17.48 25.12
N GLU A 93 5.86 18.32 24.92
CA GLU A 93 7.06 17.96 24.15
C GLU A 93 7.81 16.77 24.75
N SER A 94 7.94 16.72 26.09
CA SER A 94 8.63 15.62 26.78
C SER A 94 7.88 14.31 26.61
N ARG A 95 6.56 14.30 26.87
CA ARG A 95 5.72 13.10 26.69
C ARG A 95 5.72 12.65 25.23
N PHE A 96 5.61 13.61 24.32
CA PHE A 96 5.62 13.34 22.89
C PHE A 96 6.91 12.64 22.47
N ARG A 97 8.05 13.14 22.96
CA ARG A 97 9.36 12.51 22.74
C ARG A 97 9.41 11.08 23.29
N ASP A 98 8.96 10.89 24.53
CA ASP A 98 9.00 9.58 25.18
C ASP A 98 8.11 8.58 24.42
N GLU A 99 6.91 8.98 24.01
CA GLU A 99 6.01 8.15 23.21
C GLU A 99 6.56 7.88 21.80
N CYS A 100 7.20 8.86 21.17
CA CYS A 100 7.91 8.66 19.90
C CYS A 100 9.04 7.63 20.00
N GLN A 101 9.67 7.47 21.17
CA GLN A 101 10.69 6.43 21.38
C GLN A 101 10.08 5.02 21.47
N LEU A 102 8.78 4.91 21.71
CA LEU A 102 8.07 3.62 21.80
C LEU A 102 7.57 3.12 20.44
N VAL A 103 7.63 3.94 19.39
CA VAL A 103 7.11 3.62 18.06
C VAL A 103 8.22 3.55 17.00
N THR A 104 7.99 2.77 15.95
CA THR A 104 8.90 2.66 14.80
C THR A 104 8.34 3.43 13.61
N PHE A 105 9.10 4.39 13.10
CA PHE A 105 8.80 5.08 11.84
C PHE A 105 9.41 4.32 10.66
N VAL A 106 8.57 3.93 9.69
CA VAL A 106 9.01 3.39 8.41
C VAL A 106 8.82 4.47 7.35
N VAL A 107 9.92 4.94 6.77
CA VAL A 107 9.89 5.97 5.72
C VAL A 107 9.99 5.30 4.36
N LEU A 108 8.99 5.54 3.51
CA LEU A 108 8.95 5.04 2.15
C LEU A 108 9.45 6.12 1.18
N ASN A 109 10.32 5.73 0.24
CA ASN A 109 10.64 6.59 -0.89
C ASN A 109 9.44 6.70 -1.87
N ARG A 110 9.54 7.59 -2.86
CA ARG A 110 8.45 7.83 -3.83
C ARG A 110 7.99 6.55 -4.55
N ASN A 111 8.93 5.69 -4.96
CA ASN A 111 8.62 4.45 -5.68
C ASN A 111 7.96 3.43 -4.74
N GLN A 112 8.41 3.33 -3.49
CA GLN A 112 7.80 2.46 -2.49
C GLN A 112 6.39 2.93 -2.11
N LYS A 113 6.15 4.24 -2.01
CA LYS A 113 4.81 4.79 -1.73
C LYS A 113 3.81 4.43 -2.83
N MET A 114 4.23 4.40 -4.09
CA MET A 114 3.35 3.99 -5.21
C MET A 114 2.85 2.54 -5.05
N LEU A 115 3.61 1.68 -4.39
CA LEU A 115 3.24 0.28 -4.14
C LEU A 115 2.16 0.11 -3.04
N PHE A 116 1.77 1.19 -2.35
CA PHE A 116 0.62 1.22 -1.44
C PHE A 116 -0.70 1.61 -2.12
N GLY A 117 -0.67 1.86 -3.44
CA GLY A 117 -1.88 2.11 -4.21
C GLY A 117 -2.84 0.93 -4.20
N SER A 118 -4.09 1.20 -4.52
CA SER A 118 -5.11 0.19 -4.79
C SER A 118 -4.73 -0.69 -5.98
N ALA A 119 -5.32 -1.88 -6.08
CA ALA A 119 -5.06 -2.82 -7.17
C ALA A 119 -5.19 -2.17 -8.56
N ASN A 120 -6.19 -1.30 -8.75
CA ASN A 120 -6.44 -0.62 -10.02
C ASN A 120 -5.35 0.43 -10.33
N GLU A 121 -4.89 1.19 -9.33
CA GLU A 121 -3.76 2.10 -9.49
C GLU A 121 -2.47 1.35 -9.82
N LEU A 122 -2.24 0.19 -9.19
CA LEU A 122 -1.07 -0.67 -9.41
C LEU A 122 -1.01 -1.25 -10.83
N VAL A 123 -2.16 -1.43 -11.50
CA VAL A 123 -2.24 -1.83 -12.91
C VAL A 123 -2.36 -0.63 -13.88
N GLY A 124 -2.12 0.58 -13.37
CA GLY A 124 -2.11 1.81 -14.16
C GLY A 124 -3.49 2.28 -14.62
N ASN A 125 -4.56 1.84 -13.95
CA ASN A 125 -5.96 2.14 -14.29
C ASN A 125 -6.35 1.78 -15.73
N THR A 126 -5.67 0.79 -16.32
CA THR A 126 -5.93 0.33 -17.70
C THR A 126 -7.06 -0.70 -17.79
N TRP A 127 -7.40 -1.35 -16.68
CA TRP A 127 -8.51 -2.30 -16.52
C TRP A 127 -8.91 -2.39 -15.05
N ASP A 128 -10.14 -2.84 -14.78
CA ASP A 128 -10.68 -2.93 -13.42
C ASP A 128 -10.44 -4.32 -12.81
N LEU A 129 -9.24 -4.53 -12.28
CA LEU A 129 -8.85 -5.79 -11.64
C LEU A 129 -9.73 -6.11 -10.43
N ASN A 130 -10.14 -5.11 -9.65
CA ASN A 130 -11.03 -5.29 -8.49
C ASN A 130 -12.39 -5.85 -8.91
N LYS A 131 -12.95 -5.36 -10.01
CA LYS A 131 -14.23 -5.84 -10.55
C LYS A 131 -14.11 -7.23 -11.17
N ILE A 132 -13.05 -7.48 -11.93
CA ILE A 132 -12.89 -8.71 -12.72
C ILE A 132 -12.39 -9.88 -11.84
N PHE A 133 -11.40 -9.63 -10.97
CA PHE A 133 -10.77 -10.65 -10.12
C PHE A 133 -10.53 -10.12 -8.69
N PRO A 134 -11.58 -9.92 -7.87
CA PRO A 134 -11.47 -9.30 -6.54
C PRO A 134 -10.48 -10.03 -5.60
N ASP A 135 -10.42 -11.36 -5.66
CA ASP A 135 -9.46 -12.13 -4.85
C ASP A 135 -8.01 -11.93 -5.33
N ALA A 136 -7.78 -11.82 -6.63
CA ALA A 136 -6.46 -11.52 -7.17
C ALA A 136 -6.03 -10.07 -6.88
N ALA A 137 -6.98 -9.13 -6.91
CA ALA A 137 -6.75 -7.74 -6.57
C ALA A 137 -6.19 -7.57 -5.15
N ARG A 138 -6.79 -8.28 -4.18
CA ARG A 138 -6.30 -8.33 -2.80
C ARG A 138 -4.86 -8.85 -2.71
N GLU A 139 -4.55 -9.93 -3.43
CA GLU A 139 -3.20 -10.51 -3.42
C GLU A 139 -2.17 -9.61 -4.13
N LEU A 140 -2.57 -8.84 -5.16
CA LEU A 140 -1.72 -7.83 -5.80
C LEU A 140 -1.33 -6.74 -4.80
N GLU A 141 -2.30 -6.18 -4.08
CA GLU A 141 -2.06 -5.11 -3.10
C GLU A 141 -1.13 -5.59 -1.97
N GLU A 142 -1.37 -6.78 -1.42
CA GLU A 142 -0.52 -7.33 -0.36
C GLU A 142 0.89 -7.66 -0.86
N SER A 143 1.02 -8.17 -2.09
CA SER A 143 2.31 -8.39 -2.72
C SER A 143 3.08 -7.07 -2.91
N ALA A 144 2.42 -6.03 -3.42
CA ALA A 144 3.03 -4.72 -3.64
C ALA A 144 3.50 -4.07 -2.32
N LYS A 145 2.67 -4.11 -1.28
CA LYS A 145 3.05 -3.66 0.07
C LYS A 145 4.24 -4.44 0.63
N CYS A 146 4.30 -5.75 0.41
CA CYS A 146 5.46 -6.56 0.80
C CYS A 146 6.75 -6.09 0.10
N ILE A 147 6.71 -5.75 -1.19
CA ILE A 147 7.86 -5.17 -1.90
C ILE A 147 8.22 -3.81 -1.28
N ALA A 148 7.24 -2.94 -1.06
CA ALA A 148 7.44 -1.61 -0.47
C ALA A 148 8.16 -1.68 0.88
N LEU A 149 7.87 -2.71 1.66
CA LEU A 149 8.43 -2.97 3.00
C LEU A 149 9.64 -3.90 2.99
N GLN A 150 10.25 -4.15 1.83
CA GLN A 150 11.44 -5.00 1.67
C GLN A 150 11.22 -6.42 2.25
N ARG A 151 10.10 -7.04 1.87
CA ARG A 151 9.75 -8.45 2.18
C ARG A 151 9.52 -9.24 0.89
N PRO A 152 10.56 -9.39 0.04
CA PRO A 152 10.43 -9.97 -1.30
C PRO A 152 9.87 -11.40 -1.30
N THR A 153 10.28 -12.27 -0.38
CA THR A 153 9.73 -13.63 -0.30
C THR A 153 8.23 -13.66 0.00
N ALA A 154 7.75 -12.77 0.89
CA ALA A 154 6.32 -12.64 1.19
C ALA A 154 5.54 -12.09 -0.02
N SER A 155 6.13 -11.15 -0.77
CA SER A 155 5.56 -10.68 -2.03
C SER A 155 5.37 -11.82 -3.03
N VAL A 156 6.40 -12.65 -3.23
CA VAL A 156 6.29 -13.81 -4.13
C VAL A 156 5.21 -14.78 -3.65
N PHE A 157 5.07 -15.01 -2.35
CA PHE A 157 3.99 -15.84 -1.81
C PHE A 157 2.59 -15.30 -2.19
N HIS A 158 2.36 -14.00 -2.03
CA HIS A 158 1.11 -13.36 -2.48
C HIS A 158 0.95 -13.42 -4.01
N ALA A 159 2.02 -13.21 -4.78
CA ALA A 159 1.98 -13.38 -6.24
C ALA A 159 1.60 -14.81 -6.66
N MET A 160 2.03 -15.85 -5.93
CA MET A 160 1.65 -17.23 -6.21
C MET A 160 0.18 -17.53 -5.86
N ARG A 161 -0.36 -16.89 -4.82
CA ARG A 161 -1.80 -16.96 -4.50
C ARG A 161 -2.64 -16.24 -5.55
N MET A 162 -2.19 -15.07 -5.99
CA MET A 162 -2.77 -14.33 -7.11
C MET A 162 -2.82 -15.18 -8.39
N LEU A 163 -1.72 -15.88 -8.70
CA LEU A 163 -1.63 -16.80 -9.83
C LEU A 163 -2.61 -17.97 -9.73
N GLU A 164 -2.82 -18.53 -8.53
CA GLU A 164 -3.78 -19.61 -8.32
C GLU A 164 -5.21 -19.18 -8.68
N VAL A 165 -5.60 -17.93 -8.39
CA VAL A 165 -6.91 -17.39 -8.80
C VAL A 165 -7.05 -17.46 -10.32
N GLY A 166 -6.06 -16.97 -11.07
CA GLY A 166 -6.11 -16.98 -12.53
C GLY A 166 -6.09 -18.40 -13.12
N ILE A 167 -5.37 -19.34 -12.50
CA ILE A 167 -5.36 -20.75 -12.95
C ILE A 167 -6.73 -21.40 -12.79
N LYS A 168 -7.44 -21.16 -11.68
CA LYS A 168 -8.80 -21.69 -11.47
C LYS A 168 -9.75 -21.18 -12.55
N ILE A 169 -9.73 -19.88 -12.82
CA ILE A 169 -10.58 -19.26 -13.85
C ILE A 169 -10.23 -19.81 -15.25
N LEU A 170 -8.95 -19.96 -15.56
CA LEU A 170 -8.52 -20.59 -16.81
C LEU A 170 -8.99 -22.05 -16.92
N ALA A 171 -8.89 -22.81 -15.83
CA ALA A 171 -9.37 -24.19 -15.77
C ALA A 171 -10.86 -24.27 -16.10
N ASP A 172 -11.67 -23.41 -15.47
CA ASP A 172 -13.11 -23.33 -15.69
C ASP A 172 -13.43 -22.96 -17.15
N LYS A 173 -12.71 -21.99 -17.73
CA LYS A 173 -12.90 -21.60 -19.14
C LYS A 173 -12.52 -22.68 -20.14
N LEU A 174 -11.55 -23.52 -19.80
CA LEU A 174 -11.16 -24.66 -20.63
C LEU A 174 -11.94 -25.94 -20.29
N GLY A 175 -12.77 -25.95 -19.24
CA GLY A 175 -13.46 -27.15 -18.76
C GLY A 175 -12.47 -28.23 -18.28
N ILE A 176 -11.53 -27.86 -17.42
CA ILE A 176 -10.51 -28.74 -16.84
C ILE A 176 -10.77 -28.92 -15.34
N ASP A 177 -11.32 -30.07 -14.95
CA ASP A 177 -11.60 -30.35 -13.53
C ASP A 177 -10.33 -30.76 -12.75
N GLU A 178 -9.40 -31.44 -13.42
CA GLU A 178 -8.28 -32.18 -12.81
C GLU A 178 -7.22 -31.33 -12.08
N ILE A 179 -7.11 -30.04 -12.42
CA ILE A 179 -6.06 -29.15 -11.88
C ILE A 179 -6.50 -28.36 -10.64
N THR A 180 -7.75 -28.52 -10.22
CA THR A 180 -8.31 -27.82 -9.05
C THR A 180 -7.97 -28.52 -7.72
N GLU A 181 -7.72 -29.83 -7.73
CA GLU A 181 -7.40 -30.64 -6.56
C GLU A 181 -6.00 -30.33 -5.96
N PRO A 182 -5.90 -29.96 -4.67
CA PRO A 182 -4.63 -29.58 -4.03
C PRO A 182 -3.49 -30.60 -4.20
N ALA A 183 -3.80 -31.90 -4.11
CA ALA A 183 -2.82 -32.99 -4.20
C ALA A 183 -2.20 -33.15 -5.61
N LYS A 184 -2.85 -32.63 -6.65
CA LYS A 184 -2.42 -32.74 -8.07
C LYS A 184 -1.77 -31.47 -8.60
N ARG A 185 -1.59 -30.43 -7.77
CA ARG A 185 -1.03 -29.13 -8.13
C ARG A 185 0.49 -29.14 -8.29
N ASN A 186 1.00 -29.99 -9.18
CA ASN A 186 2.36 -29.85 -9.69
C ASN A 186 2.35 -28.86 -10.86
N TRP A 187 3.25 -27.87 -10.84
CA TRP A 187 3.30 -26.83 -11.87
C TRP A 187 3.49 -27.38 -13.29
N GLY A 188 4.38 -28.37 -13.46
CA GLY A 188 4.59 -29.04 -14.74
C GLY A 188 3.33 -29.77 -15.20
N ASN A 189 2.58 -30.36 -14.27
CA ASN A 189 1.30 -31.00 -14.59
C ASN A 189 0.26 -29.97 -15.05
N ILE A 190 0.11 -28.85 -14.34
CA ILE A 190 -0.83 -27.77 -14.71
C ILE A 190 -0.54 -27.28 -16.13
N LEU A 191 0.72 -26.96 -16.45
CA LEU A 191 1.11 -26.51 -17.78
C LEU A 191 0.80 -27.57 -18.84
N ASN A 192 1.13 -28.84 -18.59
CA ASN A 192 0.87 -29.92 -19.53
C ASN A 192 -0.63 -30.10 -19.80
N VAL A 193 -1.46 -30.16 -18.75
CA VAL A 193 -2.91 -30.33 -18.88
C VAL A 193 -3.55 -29.16 -19.63
N VAL A 194 -3.19 -27.92 -19.27
CA VAL A 194 -3.67 -26.72 -19.98
C VAL A 194 -3.24 -26.77 -21.45
N LYS A 195 -1.97 -27.09 -21.73
CA LYS A 195 -1.47 -27.16 -23.10
C LYS A 195 -2.19 -28.22 -23.93
N SER A 196 -2.37 -29.42 -23.38
CA SER A 196 -3.10 -30.52 -24.04
C SER A 196 -4.55 -30.16 -24.31
N LYS A 197 -5.21 -29.44 -23.39
CA LYS A 197 -6.59 -28.99 -23.59
C LYS A 197 -6.68 -27.92 -24.68
N ILE A 198 -5.75 -26.97 -24.73
CA ILE A 198 -5.67 -25.97 -25.81
C ILE A 198 -5.37 -26.65 -27.15
N ASP A 199 -4.46 -27.63 -27.20
CA ASP A 199 -4.10 -28.37 -28.41
C ASP A 199 -5.23 -29.22 -28.98
N SER A 200 -6.05 -29.83 -28.10
CA SER A 200 -7.22 -30.60 -28.53
C SER A 200 -8.41 -29.72 -28.93
N THR A 201 -8.65 -28.62 -28.22
CA THR A 201 -9.79 -27.72 -28.48
C THR A 201 -9.54 -26.81 -29.68
N TYR A 202 -8.30 -26.34 -29.83
CA TYR A 202 -7.88 -25.42 -30.89
C TYR A 202 -6.62 -25.97 -31.58
N PRO A 203 -6.76 -26.84 -32.59
CA PRO A 203 -5.61 -27.39 -33.32
C PRO A 203 -4.69 -26.28 -33.86
N LYS A 204 -3.38 -26.51 -33.92
CA LYS A 204 -2.39 -25.47 -34.26
C LYS A 204 -2.68 -24.75 -35.59
N ASN A 205 -3.17 -25.47 -36.59
CA ASN A 205 -3.52 -24.91 -37.90
C ASN A 205 -4.77 -23.99 -37.87
N THR A 206 -5.55 -23.98 -36.78
CA THR A 206 -6.72 -23.11 -36.63
C THR A 206 -6.43 -21.85 -35.81
N ARG A 207 -5.20 -21.69 -35.29
CA ARG A 207 -4.79 -20.57 -34.42
C ARG A 207 -4.27 -19.38 -35.22
N VAL A 208 -5.07 -18.92 -36.18
CA VAL A 208 -4.75 -17.72 -36.93
C VAL A 208 -4.90 -16.47 -36.05
N GLU A 209 -4.25 -15.37 -36.44
CA GLU A 209 -4.34 -14.11 -35.73
C GLU A 209 -5.81 -13.68 -35.51
N GLY A 210 -6.12 -13.18 -34.31
CA GLY A 210 -7.49 -12.82 -33.90
C GLY A 210 -8.39 -13.98 -33.45
N SER A 211 -8.05 -15.24 -33.77
CA SER A 211 -8.86 -16.40 -33.33
C SER A 211 -8.81 -16.63 -31.81
N GLU A 212 -9.86 -17.28 -31.28
CA GLU A 212 -9.89 -17.75 -29.88
C GLU A 212 -8.69 -18.63 -29.54
N GLY A 213 -8.32 -19.54 -30.45
CA GLY A 213 -7.15 -20.41 -30.30
C GLY A 213 -5.84 -19.64 -30.14
N ALA A 214 -5.66 -18.55 -30.90
CA ALA A 214 -4.49 -17.67 -30.76
C ALA A 214 -4.48 -16.90 -29.43
N LYS A 215 -5.66 -16.53 -28.90
CA LYS A 215 -5.76 -15.89 -27.57
C LYS A 215 -5.35 -16.87 -26.45
N PHE A 216 -5.86 -18.11 -26.47
CA PHE A 216 -5.48 -19.13 -25.49
C PHE A 216 -4.01 -19.54 -25.61
N GLU A 217 -3.43 -19.53 -26.81
CA GLU A 217 -2.00 -19.77 -26.98
C GLU A 217 -1.15 -18.66 -26.35
N ARG A 218 -1.50 -17.39 -26.56
CA ARG A 218 -0.85 -16.26 -25.86
C ARG A 218 -0.98 -16.37 -24.34
N LEU A 219 -2.17 -16.75 -23.85
CA LEU A 219 -2.41 -16.96 -22.44
C LEU A 219 -1.52 -18.08 -21.86
N TYR A 220 -1.39 -19.20 -22.56
CA TYR A 220 -0.47 -20.27 -22.18
C TYR A 220 0.98 -19.81 -22.11
N VAL A 221 1.45 -19.03 -23.10
CA VAL A 221 2.82 -18.48 -23.09
C VAL A 221 3.03 -17.57 -21.87
N SER A 222 2.06 -16.72 -21.54
CA SER A 222 2.15 -15.88 -20.33
C SER A 222 2.16 -16.70 -19.03
N LEU A 223 1.42 -17.81 -18.98
CA LEU A 223 1.44 -18.74 -17.84
C LEU A 223 2.80 -19.47 -17.73
N ASP A 224 3.35 -19.95 -18.85
CA ASP A 224 4.66 -20.62 -18.89
C ASP A 224 5.82 -19.65 -18.59
N ALA A 225 5.65 -18.34 -18.81
CA ALA A 225 6.64 -17.34 -18.41
C ALA A 225 6.77 -17.19 -16.88
N VAL A 226 5.80 -17.68 -16.10
CA VAL A 226 5.85 -17.68 -14.62
C VAL A 226 6.66 -18.88 -14.06
N LYS A 227 7.23 -19.73 -14.93
CA LYS A 227 7.62 -21.11 -14.59
C LYS A 227 8.81 -21.30 -13.64
N ASN A 228 8.64 -22.34 -12.79
CA ASN A 228 9.46 -23.21 -11.92
C ASN A 228 10.26 -22.72 -10.69
N PRO A 229 11.30 -21.86 -10.75
CA PRO A 229 12.07 -21.54 -9.53
C PRO A 229 11.21 -20.89 -8.44
N TRP A 230 10.04 -20.36 -8.81
CA TRP A 230 9.27 -19.45 -7.98
C TRP A 230 8.18 -20.15 -7.17
N ARG A 231 7.45 -21.14 -7.71
CA ARG A 231 6.39 -21.81 -6.95
C ARG A 231 6.90 -22.90 -6.01
N ASN A 232 7.88 -23.68 -6.45
CA ASN A 232 8.49 -24.71 -5.61
C ASN A 232 9.46 -24.08 -4.61
N GLY A 233 10.27 -23.10 -5.05
CA GLY A 233 11.22 -22.40 -4.19
C GLY A 233 10.56 -21.68 -3.01
N THR A 234 9.51 -20.88 -3.25
CA THR A 234 8.90 -20.02 -2.21
C THR A 234 8.39 -20.77 -0.97
N MET A 235 8.00 -22.04 -1.12
CA MET A 235 7.54 -22.87 0.01
C MET A 235 8.68 -23.57 0.77
N HIS A 236 9.90 -23.58 0.20
CA HIS A 236 11.09 -24.16 0.81
C HIS A 236 11.91 -23.07 1.51
N VAL A 237 12.30 -23.33 2.77
CA VAL A 237 13.00 -22.35 3.63
C VAL A 237 14.37 -21.95 3.09
N GLU A 238 14.91 -22.74 2.17
CA GLU A 238 16.20 -22.53 1.51
C GLU A 238 16.14 -21.48 0.38
N SER A 239 14.95 -21.05 -0.04
CA SER A 239 14.79 -20.10 -1.14
C SER A 239 14.48 -18.70 -0.64
N PHE A 240 15.29 -17.74 -1.07
CA PHE A 240 15.08 -16.30 -0.85
C PHE A 240 14.97 -15.59 -2.19
N TYR A 241 14.18 -14.53 -2.22
CA TYR A 241 14.06 -13.67 -3.40
C TYR A 241 14.67 -12.30 -3.10
N SER A 242 15.35 -11.73 -4.08
CA SER A 242 15.66 -10.31 -4.11
C SER A 242 14.41 -9.49 -4.45
N GLU A 243 14.46 -8.18 -4.19
CA GLU A 243 13.39 -7.25 -4.57
C GLU A 243 13.12 -7.26 -6.09
N ALA A 244 14.18 -7.32 -6.90
CA ALA A 244 14.07 -7.35 -8.35
C ALA A 244 13.38 -8.62 -8.85
N GLU A 245 13.70 -9.79 -8.26
CA GLU A 245 13.03 -11.05 -8.59
C GLU A 245 11.55 -11.01 -8.19
N ALA A 246 11.25 -10.55 -6.98
CA ALA A 246 9.86 -10.45 -6.50
C ALA A 246 9.02 -9.54 -7.39
N LEU A 247 9.55 -8.37 -7.76
CA LEU A 247 8.88 -7.43 -8.66
C LEU A 247 8.68 -8.01 -10.06
N HIS A 248 9.68 -8.73 -10.59
CA HIS A 248 9.56 -9.40 -11.89
C HIS A 248 8.46 -10.45 -11.86
N ILE A 249 8.43 -11.31 -10.83
CA ILE A 249 7.42 -12.35 -10.65
C ILE A 249 6.03 -11.72 -10.56
N LEU A 250 5.87 -10.70 -9.71
CA LEU A 250 4.60 -10.00 -9.56
C LEU A 250 4.10 -9.46 -10.91
N ARG A 251 4.97 -8.82 -11.69
CA ARG A 251 4.65 -8.30 -13.02
C ARG A 251 4.23 -9.40 -14.00
N CYS A 252 4.92 -10.54 -14.00
CA CYS A 252 4.54 -11.68 -14.84
C CYS A 252 3.14 -12.21 -14.50
N VAL A 253 2.82 -12.34 -13.21
CA VAL A 253 1.48 -12.79 -12.77
C VAL A 253 0.41 -11.75 -13.10
N THR A 254 0.68 -10.45 -12.87
CA THR A 254 -0.24 -9.38 -13.23
C THR A 254 -0.51 -9.36 -14.74
N TYR A 255 0.51 -9.55 -15.57
CA TYR A 255 0.36 -9.62 -17.01
C TYR A 255 -0.44 -10.85 -17.45
N PHE A 256 -0.19 -12.02 -16.84
CA PHE A 256 -1.01 -13.22 -17.08
C PHE A 256 -2.49 -12.96 -16.79
N LEU A 257 -2.82 -12.31 -15.67
CA LEU A 257 -4.21 -11.97 -15.35
C LEU A 257 -4.80 -10.95 -16.33
N HIS A 258 -4.03 -9.97 -16.79
CA HIS A 258 -4.49 -9.03 -17.80
C HIS A 258 -4.86 -9.75 -19.12
N VAL A 259 -4.00 -10.67 -19.59
CA VAL A 259 -4.28 -11.49 -20.77
C VAL A 259 -5.49 -12.41 -20.53
N LEU A 260 -5.64 -12.98 -19.34
CA LEU A 260 -6.79 -13.80 -18.97
C LEU A 260 -8.09 -12.99 -18.98
N ALA A 261 -8.05 -11.76 -18.45
CA ALA A 261 -9.19 -10.85 -18.44
C ALA A 261 -9.65 -10.53 -19.87
N ALA A 262 -8.72 -10.28 -20.79
CA ALA A 262 -9.02 -10.04 -22.19
C ALA A 262 -9.75 -11.21 -22.89
N VAL A 263 -9.56 -12.44 -22.39
CA VAL A 263 -10.27 -13.64 -22.86
C VAL A 263 -11.61 -13.81 -22.16
N CYS A 264 -11.68 -13.57 -20.84
CA CYS A 264 -12.87 -13.87 -20.04
C CYS A 264 -13.93 -12.76 -20.06
N MET A 265 -13.49 -11.50 -20.15
CA MET A 265 -14.32 -10.30 -20.02
C MET A 265 -13.80 -9.18 -20.94
N PRO A 266 -13.84 -9.38 -22.28
CA PRO A 266 -13.24 -8.45 -23.23
C PRO A 266 -13.82 -7.02 -23.15
N ASP A 267 -15.10 -6.89 -22.84
CA ASP A 267 -15.80 -5.60 -22.73
C ASP A 267 -15.31 -4.73 -21.56
N GLU A 268 -14.68 -5.36 -20.56
CA GLU A 268 -14.23 -4.70 -19.31
C GLU A 268 -12.73 -4.32 -19.35
N VAL A 269 -11.98 -4.81 -20.33
CA VAL A 269 -10.50 -4.65 -20.40
C VAL A 269 -10.08 -3.62 -21.45
N GLY A 270 -11.02 -3.02 -22.19
CA GLY A 270 -10.74 -1.89 -23.08
C GLY A 270 -9.62 -2.15 -24.10
N LEU A 271 -9.43 -3.41 -24.54
CA LEU A 271 -8.38 -3.75 -25.49
C LEU A 271 -8.83 -3.41 -26.91
N SER A 272 -8.57 -2.17 -27.33
CA SER A 272 -8.05 -1.95 -28.67
C SER A 272 -6.65 -2.56 -28.73
N LEU A 273 -6.56 -3.84 -29.11
CA LEU A 273 -5.31 -4.41 -29.61
C LEU A 273 -5.00 -3.80 -30.99
N GLU A 274 -4.86 -2.47 -31.06
CA GLU A 274 -4.34 -1.80 -32.25
C GLU A 274 -2.83 -1.68 -32.09
N THR A 275 -2.15 -2.37 -33.00
CA THR A 275 -0.72 -2.37 -33.27
C THR A 275 -0.06 -1.02 -33.07
N THR A 276 0.83 -0.90 -32.08
CA THR A 276 1.87 0.15 -32.09
C THR A 276 2.95 -0.23 -33.10
N SER A 277 2.66 0.01 -34.38
CA SER A 277 3.68 0.12 -35.43
C SER A 277 3.94 1.59 -35.72
N GLU A 278 4.52 2.33 -34.78
CA GLU A 278 5.13 3.62 -35.09
C GLU A 278 6.21 3.93 -34.03
N ILE A 279 7.46 3.67 -34.43
CA ILE A 279 8.64 4.16 -33.74
C ILE A 279 8.83 5.61 -34.22
N PRO A 280 8.76 6.63 -33.35
CA PRO A 280 9.16 7.98 -33.74
C PRO A 280 10.68 8.04 -33.88
N LYS A 281 11.13 8.67 -34.97
CA LYS A 281 12.53 9.00 -35.25
C LYS A 281 13.13 9.94 -34.20
#